data_AF-A0A1E7XCY2-F1
#
_entry.id   AF-A0A1E7XCY2-F1
#
_cell.length_a   1.000
_cell.length_b   1.000
_cell.length_c   1.000
_cell.angle_alpha   90.00
_cell.angle_beta   90.00
_cell.angle_gamma   90.00
#
_symmetry.space_group_name_H-M   'P 1'
#
loop_
_entity.id
_entity.type
_entity.pdbx_description
1 polymer ?
#
loop_
_entity_poly.entity_id
_entity_poly.type
_entity_poly.pdbx_seq_one_letter_code
_entity_poly.pdbx_strand_id
1 'polypeptide(L)'
;MISDETFNLVQRTADRDEDAFTELFKKYYPIVRKFKRQYYINGYDKEDLDQEARIVLYRSACRFERARKVNFGTFYRFNLRNQVFDLIRVNNAKKRVPCEPLTSIEANENLYSTTIADNSASSPIDSAIVAEAFHELMSSCSPLEKEAFRLMLKKSGYTHLDPSEQRGIINAFERCRRKFNGGIN
;
A
#
# COMPACT_ATOMS: atom_id res chain seq x y z
N MET A 1 -13.93 -12.46 -42.72
CA MET A 1 -12.82 -13.35 -42.31
C MET A 1 -11.63 -12.47 -41.98
N ILE A 2 -10.84 -12.77 -40.95
CA ILE A 2 -9.61 -11.99 -40.66
C ILE A 2 -8.61 -12.21 -41.80
N SER A 3 -7.96 -11.14 -42.29
CA SER A 3 -6.88 -11.27 -43.28
C SER A 3 -5.72 -12.06 -42.68
N ASP A 4 -5.02 -12.89 -43.47
CA ASP A 4 -3.88 -13.67 -42.98
C ASP A 4 -2.76 -12.81 -42.39
N GLU A 5 -2.54 -11.62 -42.95
CA GLU A 5 -1.57 -10.64 -42.44
C GLU A 5 -1.89 -10.19 -41.00
N THR A 6 -3.14 -9.82 -40.72
CA THR A 6 -3.57 -9.49 -39.34
C THR A 6 -3.45 -10.68 -38.40
N PHE A 7 -3.72 -11.90 -38.88
CA PHE A 7 -3.56 -13.09 -38.04
C PHE A 7 -2.09 -13.34 -37.68
N ASN A 8 -1.18 -13.20 -38.64
CA ASN A 8 0.26 -13.27 -38.40
C ASN A 8 0.70 -12.22 -37.38
N LEU A 9 0.21 -10.98 -37.51
CA LEU A 9 0.54 -9.89 -36.59
C LEU A 9 0.07 -10.18 -35.15
N VAL A 10 -1.12 -10.78 -35.00
CA VAL A 10 -1.64 -11.23 -33.70
C VAL A 10 -0.79 -12.34 -33.10
N GLN A 11 -0.34 -13.32 -33.90
CA GLN A 11 0.53 -14.39 -33.41
C GLN A 11 1.89 -13.87 -32.95
N ARG A 12 2.56 -13.06 -33.77
CA ARG A 12 3.85 -12.44 -33.39
C ARG A 12 3.72 -11.59 -32.12
N THR A 13 2.62 -10.84 -32.00
CA THR A 13 2.32 -10.10 -30.76
C THR A 13 2.21 -11.04 -29.55
N ALA A 14 1.57 -12.19 -29.70
CA ALA A 14 1.48 -13.19 -28.63
C ALA A 14 2.84 -13.80 -28.27
N ASP A 15 3.75 -13.90 -29.24
CA ASP A 15 5.15 -14.34 -29.07
C ASP A 15 6.09 -13.23 -28.56
N ARG A 16 5.53 -12.10 -28.08
CA ARG A 16 6.24 -10.95 -27.50
C ARG A 16 7.12 -10.17 -28.48
N ASP A 17 6.78 -10.18 -29.77
CA ASP A 17 7.38 -9.30 -30.76
C ASP A 17 6.88 -7.86 -30.58
N GLU A 18 7.78 -6.95 -30.19
CA GLU A 18 7.46 -5.55 -29.88
C GLU A 18 7.05 -4.74 -31.12
N ASP A 19 7.63 -5.04 -32.28
CA ASP A 19 7.30 -4.36 -33.53
C ASP A 19 5.90 -4.76 -33.98
N ALA A 20 5.61 -6.06 -33.92
CA ALA A 20 4.28 -6.59 -34.23
C ALA A 20 3.21 -6.03 -33.27
N PHE A 21 3.53 -5.97 -31.98
CA PHE A 21 2.64 -5.36 -30.97
C PHE A 21 2.37 -3.89 -31.28
N THR A 22 3.41 -3.12 -31.61
CA THR A 22 3.32 -1.69 -31.93
C THR A 22 2.47 -1.45 -33.16
N GLU A 23 2.67 -2.24 -34.22
CA GLU A 23 1.87 -2.17 -35.43
C GLU A 23 0.41 -2.57 -35.18
N LEU A 24 0.18 -3.65 -34.44
CA LEU A 24 -1.18 -4.11 -34.08
C LEU A 24 -1.91 -3.06 -33.25
N PHE A 25 -1.23 -2.42 -32.30
CA PHE A 25 -1.80 -1.36 -31.48
C PHE A 25 -2.15 -0.14 -32.33
N LYS A 26 -1.27 0.30 -33.24
CA LYS A 26 -1.57 1.40 -34.17
C LYS A 26 -2.81 1.09 -35.02
N LYS A 27 -2.91 -0.14 -35.55
CA LYS A 27 -4.03 -0.61 -36.36
C LYS A 27 -5.38 -0.54 -35.62
N TYR A 28 -5.40 -0.90 -34.33
CA TYR A 28 -6.61 -0.93 -33.51
C TYR A 28 -6.80 0.29 -32.60
N TYR A 29 -5.89 1.26 -32.64
CA TYR A 29 -5.96 2.50 -31.86
C TYR A 29 -7.27 3.30 -32.03
N PRO A 30 -7.94 3.32 -33.20
CA PRO A 30 -9.24 3.98 -33.32
C PRO A 30 -10.30 3.46 -32.35
N ILE A 31 -10.23 2.17 -31.95
CA ILE A 31 -11.11 1.60 -30.93
C ILE A 31 -10.81 2.26 -29.58
N VAL A 32 -9.54 2.32 -29.18
CA VAL A 32 -9.10 2.96 -27.93
C VAL A 32 -9.54 4.43 -27.87
N ARG A 33 -9.33 5.19 -28.95
CA ARG A 33 -9.78 6.59 -29.06
C ARG A 33 -11.28 6.75 -28.84
N LYS A 34 -12.10 5.80 -29.32
CA LYS A 34 -13.55 5.83 -29.10
C LYS A 34 -13.90 5.60 -27.62
N PHE A 35 -13.22 4.66 -26.96
CA PHE A 35 -13.43 4.38 -25.54
C PHE A 35 -13.03 5.56 -24.66
N LYS A 36 -11.88 6.19 -24.94
CA LYS A 36 -11.43 7.41 -24.24
C LYS A 36 -12.44 8.55 -24.27
N ARG A 37 -13.21 8.68 -25.36
CA ARG A 37 -14.26 9.71 -25.46
C ARG A 37 -15.57 9.31 -24.77
N GLN A 38 -15.83 8.01 -24.65
CA GLN A 38 -17.11 7.50 -24.17
C GLN A 38 -17.11 7.25 -22.65
N TYR A 39 -15.96 6.93 -22.08
CA TYR A 39 -15.84 6.54 -20.68
C TYR A 39 -14.89 7.48 -19.95
N TYR A 40 -15.37 8.01 -18.83
CA TYR A 40 -14.57 8.75 -17.87
C TYR A 40 -14.36 7.86 -16.65
N ILE A 41 -13.09 7.69 -16.24
CA ILE A 41 -12.70 6.96 -15.04
C ILE A 41 -12.04 7.98 -14.11
N ASN A 42 -12.58 8.14 -12.91
CA ASN A 42 -12.08 9.14 -11.98
C ASN A 42 -10.62 8.84 -11.57
N GLY A 43 -9.76 9.84 -11.64
CA GLY A 43 -8.32 9.70 -11.34
C GLY A 43 -7.49 9.00 -12.42
N TYR A 44 -8.03 8.75 -13.60
CA TYR A 44 -7.26 8.27 -14.75
C TYR A 44 -6.91 9.43 -15.67
N ASP A 45 -5.63 9.55 -16.00
CA ASP A 45 -5.12 10.42 -17.04
C ASP A 45 -5.33 9.82 -18.43
N LYS A 46 -5.12 10.65 -19.46
CA LYS A 46 -5.27 10.23 -20.86
C LYS A 46 -4.33 9.08 -21.21
N GLU A 47 -3.17 8.98 -20.56
CA GLU A 47 -2.16 7.96 -20.84
C GLU A 47 -2.49 6.62 -20.17
N ASP A 48 -3.16 6.64 -19.01
CA ASP A 48 -3.54 5.42 -18.28
C ASP A 48 -4.46 4.53 -19.12
N LEU A 49 -5.45 5.12 -19.80
CA LEU A 49 -6.33 4.39 -20.70
C LEU A 49 -5.58 3.78 -21.90
N ASP A 50 -4.48 4.40 -22.37
CA ASP A 50 -3.65 3.80 -23.42
C ASP A 50 -2.85 2.61 -22.90
N GLN A 51 -2.35 2.68 -21.66
CA GLN A 51 -1.65 1.56 -21.03
C GLN A 51 -2.59 0.38 -20.80
N GLU A 52 -3.79 0.62 -20.26
CA GLU A 52 -4.81 -0.41 -20.08
C GLU A 52 -5.20 -1.05 -21.42
N ALA A 53 -5.38 -0.23 -22.46
CA ALA A 53 -5.69 -0.71 -23.79
C ALA A 53 -4.57 -1.58 -24.39
N ARG A 54 -3.30 -1.24 -24.14
CA ARG A 54 -2.12 -2.03 -24.52
C ARG A 54 -2.09 -3.39 -23.82
N ILE A 55 -2.31 -3.39 -22.50
CA ILE A 55 -2.38 -4.63 -21.70
C ILE A 55 -3.49 -5.54 -22.22
N VAL A 56 -4.68 -5.00 -22.46
CA VAL A 56 -5.81 -5.76 -22.99
C VAL A 56 -5.52 -6.27 -24.40
N LEU A 57 -4.83 -5.50 -25.24
CA LEU A 57 -4.49 -5.92 -26.61
C LEU A 57 -3.59 -7.14 -26.57
N TYR A 58 -2.52 -7.10 -25.78
CA TYR A 58 -1.59 -8.21 -25.62
C TYR A 58 -2.30 -9.45 -25.07
N ARG A 59 -3.08 -9.31 -23.98
CA ARG A 59 -3.88 -10.42 -23.42
C ARG A 59 -4.88 -10.99 -24.43
N SER A 60 -5.47 -10.14 -25.27
CA SER A 60 -6.39 -10.56 -26.32
C SER A 60 -5.65 -11.31 -27.42
N ALA A 61 -4.44 -10.89 -27.79
CA ALA A 61 -3.60 -11.58 -28.77
C ALA A 61 -3.22 -12.98 -28.29
N CYS A 62 -2.75 -13.12 -27.05
CA CYS A 62 -2.39 -14.43 -26.46
C CYS A 62 -3.57 -15.41 -26.37
N ARG A 63 -4.81 -14.93 -26.34
CA ARG A 63 -6.03 -15.75 -26.18
C ARG A 63 -6.86 -15.86 -27.45
N PHE A 64 -6.41 -15.28 -28.57
CA PHE A 64 -7.20 -15.25 -29.79
C PHE A 64 -7.13 -16.59 -30.54
N GLU A 65 -8.29 -17.19 -30.78
CA GLU A 65 -8.41 -18.45 -31.53
C GLU A 65 -9.12 -18.21 -32.86
N ARG A 66 -8.43 -18.45 -33.98
CA ARG A 66 -9.00 -18.28 -35.34
C ARG A 66 -10.23 -19.16 -35.59
N ALA A 67 -10.29 -20.32 -34.92
CA ALA A 67 -11.39 -21.28 -35.04
C ALA A 67 -12.75 -20.73 -34.60
N ARG A 68 -12.78 -19.71 -33.72
CA ARG A 68 -14.02 -19.14 -33.16
C ARG A 68 -14.81 -18.26 -34.13
N LYS A 69 -14.36 -18.09 -35.39
CA LYS A 69 -15.01 -17.29 -36.46
C LYS A 69 -15.32 -15.82 -36.11
N VAL A 70 -14.75 -15.28 -35.04
CA VAL A 70 -14.87 -13.86 -34.66
C VAL A 70 -13.64 -13.09 -35.15
N ASN A 71 -13.84 -11.87 -35.66
CA ASN A 71 -12.72 -11.00 -36.03
C ASN A 71 -11.98 -10.50 -34.77
N PHE A 72 -10.64 -10.43 -34.81
CA PHE A 72 -9.83 -9.97 -33.68
C PHE A 72 -10.25 -8.60 -33.16
N GLY A 73 -10.54 -7.65 -34.04
CA GLY A 73 -11.00 -6.31 -33.64
C GLY A 73 -12.29 -6.33 -32.80
N THR A 74 -13.22 -7.23 -33.11
CA THR A 74 -14.47 -7.41 -32.34
C THR A 74 -14.16 -8.02 -30.97
N PHE A 75 -13.29 -9.03 -30.94
CA PHE A 75 -12.86 -9.68 -29.71
C PHE A 75 -12.12 -8.71 -28.78
N TYR A 76 -11.14 -7.96 -29.31
CA TYR A 76 -10.41 -6.94 -28.59
C TYR A 76 -11.34 -5.84 -28.05
N ARG A 77 -12.26 -5.33 -28.88
CA ARG A 77 -13.26 -4.34 -28.45
C ARG A 77 -14.10 -4.84 -27.28
N PHE A 78 -14.51 -6.11 -27.31
CA PHE A 78 -15.29 -6.71 -26.23
C PHE A 78 -14.48 -6.78 -24.93
N ASN A 79 -13.24 -7.27 -25.00
CA ASN A 79 -12.35 -7.35 -23.84
C ASN A 79 -12.02 -5.97 -23.26
N LEU A 80 -11.77 -4.97 -24.11
CA LEU A 80 -11.50 -3.60 -23.67
C LEU A 80 -12.70 -2.99 -22.95
N ARG A 81 -13.92 -3.27 -23.42
CA ARG A 81 -15.13 -2.82 -22.73
C ARG A 81 -15.27 -3.43 -21.34
N ASN A 82 -15.00 -4.72 -21.20
CA ASN A 82 -15.08 -5.38 -19.90
C ASN A 82 -14.03 -4.79 -18.95
N GLN A 83 -12.79 -4.59 -19.43
CA GLN A 83 -11.74 -3.94 -18.64
C GLN A 83 -12.17 -2.56 -18.15
N VAL A 84 -12.72 -1.71 -19.02
CA VAL A 84 -13.21 -0.38 -18.62
C VAL A 84 -14.31 -0.46 -17.56
N PHE A 85 -15.25 -1.40 -17.68
CA PHE A 85 -16.28 -1.58 -16.65
C PHE A 85 -15.72 -2.09 -15.33
N ASP A 86 -14.73 -2.99 -15.37
CA ASP A 86 -14.05 -3.47 -14.18
C ASP A 86 -13.31 -2.32 -13.48
N LEU A 87 -12.61 -1.47 -14.24
CA LEU A 87 -11.94 -0.28 -13.72
C LEU A 87 -12.93 0.69 -13.05
N ILE A 88 -14.07 0.98 -13.70
CA ILE A 88 -15.13 1.82 -13.13
C ILE A 88 -15.67 1.19 -11.83
N ARG A 89 -15.92 -0.12 -11.82
CA ARG A 89 -16.40 -0.83 -10.63
C ARG A 89 -15.39 -0.78 -9.49
N VAL A 90 -14.11 -1.00 -9.76
CA VAL A 90 -13.03 -0.96 -8.77
C VAL A 90 -12.89 0.46 -8.19
N ASN A 91 -12.93 1.49 -9.03
CA ASN A 91 -12.85 2.89 -8.60
C ASN A 91 -14.05 3.28 -7.72
N ASN A 92 -15.25 2.83 -8.08
CA ASN A 92 -16.48 3.10 -7.33
C ASN A 92 -16.70 2.18 -6.12
N ALA A 93 -15.80 1.22 -5.85
CA ALA A 93 -15.98 0.29 -4.74
C ALA A 93 -15.79 1.03 -3.40
N LYS A 94 -16.91 1.21 -2.68
CA LYS A 94 -17.11 2.02 -1.46
C LYS A 94 -16.14 1.80 -0.27
N LYS A 95 -15.21 0.84 -0.32
CA LYS A 95 -14.22 0.63 0.76
C LYS A 95 -12.96 1.51 0.65
N ARG A 96 -12.79 2.29 -0.42
CA ARG A 96 -11.62 3.17 -0.61
C ARG A 96 -11.96 4.62 -0.95
N VAL A 97 -13.23 4.99 -0.92
CA VAL A 97 -13.66 6.39 -1.07
C VAL A 97 -13.75 6.95 0.35
N PRO A 98 -12.88 7.90 0.75
CA PRO A 98 -13.03 8.56 2.04
C PRO A 98 -14.40 9.25 2.10
N CYS A 99 -15.02 9.33 3.27
CA CYS A 99 -16.30 10.03 3.43
C CYS A 99 -16.23 11.50 3.02
N GLU A 100 -15.02 12.08 3.05
CA GLU A 100 -14.75 13.42 2.55
C GLU A 100 -13.99 13.37 1.22
N PRO A 101 -14.25 14.30 0.29
CA PRO A 101 -13.49 14.40 -0.94
C PRO A 101 -12.01 14.62 -0.59
N LEU A 102 -11.12 13.80 -1.17
CA LEU A 102 -9.69 14.04 -1.09
C LEU A 102 -9.39 15.41 -1.68
N THR A 103 -8.88 16.31 -0.86
CA THR A 103 -8.42 17.63 -1.27
C THR A 103 -6.89 17.60 -1.33
N SER A 104 -6.32 18.36 -2.27
CA SER A 104 -4.87 18.53 -2.28
C SER A 104 -4.45 19.26 -1.01
N ILE A 105 -3.37 18.80 -0.39
CA ILE A 105 -2.75 19.49 0.75
C ILE A 105 -2.36 20.91 0.35
N GLU A 106 -1.88 21.09 -0.88
CA GLU A 106 -1.49 22.39 -1.44
C GLU A 106 -2.69 23.33 -1.61
N ALA A 107 -3.90 22.79 -1.81
CA ALA A 107 -5.09 23.61 -2.01
C ALA A 107 -5.46 24.42 -0.75
N ASN A 108 -5.06 23.95 0.44
CA ASN A 108 -5.25 24.66 1.71
C ASN A 108 -3.98 24.60 2.57
N GLU A 109 -2.81 24.79 1.96
CA GLU A 109 -1.51 24.66 2.62
C GLU A 109 -1.42 25.46 3.93
N ASN A 110 -1.87 26.72 3.90
CA ASN A 110 -1.89 27.58 5.08
C ASN A 110 -2.77 27.00 6.21
N LEU A 111 -3.96 26.50 5.89
CA LEU A 111 -4.86 25.91 6.90
C LEU A 111 -4.30 24.62 7.48
N TYR A 112 -3.72 23.76 6.64
CA TYR A 112 -3.19 22.48 7.08
C TYR A 112 -1.90 22.62 7.87
N SER A 113 -1.01 23.55 7.48
CA SER A 113 0.22 23.85 8.23
C SER A 113 -0.05 24.28 9.68
N THR A 114 -1.22 24.89 9.95
CA THR A 114 -1.58 25.36 11.29
C THR A 114 -2.47 24.39 12.07
N THR A 115 -3.13 23.44 11.39
CA THR A 115 -4.21 22.62 12.00
C THR A 115 -3.85 21.14 12.10
N ILE A 116 -2.98 20.63 11.22
CA ILE A 116 -2.56 19.23 11.29
C ILE A 116 -1.50 19.08 12.39
N ALA A 117 -1.88 18.40 13.47
CA ALA A 117 -0.96 18.04 14.53
C ALA A 117 -0.25 16.72 14.22
N ASP A 118 1.07 16.68 14.46
CA ASP A 118 1.82 15.43 14.48
C ASP A 118 1.63 14.74 15.84
N ASN A 119 0.69 13.79 15.89
CA ASN A 119 0.42 13.01 17.10
C ASN A 119 1.51 11.95 17.39
N SER A 120 2.52 11.79 16.52
CA SER A 120 3.66 10.90 16.75
C SER A 120 4.82 11.59 17.47
N ALA A 121 4.85 12.93 17.44
CA ALA A 121 5.84 13.70 18.16
C ALA A 121 5.55 13.68 19.68
N SER A 122 6.55 13.29 20.47
CA SER A 122 6.45 13.42 21.93
C SER A 122 6.55 14.89 22.32
N SER A 123 5.69 15.33 23.24
CA SER A 123 5.77 16.67 23.83
C SER A 123 7.14 16.85 24.51
N PRO A 124 7.86 17.96 24.28
CA PRO A 124 9.11 18.24 24.98
C PRO A 124 8.95 18.26 26.50
N ILE A 125 7.79 18.71 26.98
CA ILE A 125 7.47 18.75 28.42
C ILE A 125 7.31 17.31 28.94
N ASP A 126 6.54 16.47 28.24
CA ASP A 126 6.34 15.08 28.67
C ASP A 126 7.66 14.31 28.63
N SER A 127 8.50 14.56 27.62
CA SER A 127 9.86 14.00 27.54
C SER A 127 10.73 14.42 28.72
N ALA A 128 10.66 15.69 29.14
CA ALA A 128 11.41 16.19 30.29
C ALA A 128 10.92 15.57 31.62
N ILE A 129 9.60 15.50 31.82
CA ILE A 129 8.97 14.87 32.99
C ILE A 129 9.38 13.40 33.08
N VAL A 130 9.32 12.67 31.97
CA VAL A 130 9.72 11.25 31.92
C VAL A 130 11.21 11.10 32.21
N ALA A 131 12.06 11.98 31.68
CA ALA A 131 13.50 11.93 31.91
C ALA A 131 13.86 12.16 33.40
N GLU A 132 13.21 13.12 34.05
CA GLU A 132 13.38 13.41 35.48
C GLU A 132 12.92 12.22 36.34
N ALA A 133 11.70 11.75 36.14
CA ALA A 133 11.15 10.61 36.88
C ALA A 133 11.99 9.34 36.68
N PHE A 134 12.51 9.13 35.47
CA PHE A 134 13.41 8.03 35.16
C PHE A 134 14.74 8.16 35.90
N HIS A 135 15.34 9.36 35.94
CA HIS A 135 16.59 9.61 36.64
C HIS A 135 16.46 9.38 38.15
N GLU A 136 15.38 9.87 38.77
CA GLU A 136 15.09 9.65 40.20
C GLU A 136 14.93 8.15 40.52
N LEU A 137 14.12 7.44 39.73
CA LEU A 137 13.94 6.00 39.89
C LEU A 137 15.28 5.26 39.79
N MET A 138 16.05 5.54 38.73
CA MET A 138 17.34 4.90 38.51
C MET A 138 18.38 5.27 39.56
N SER A 139 18.26 6.41 40.23
CA SER A 139 19.15 6.77 41.34
C SER A 139 18.83 5.99 42.62
N SER A 140 17.56 5.68 42.87
CA SER A 140 17.10 4.94 44.05
C SER A 140 17.22 3.41 43.93
N CYS A 141 17.28 2.87 42.70
CA CYS A 141 17.34 1.44 42.43
C CYS A 141 18.74 0.85 42.62
N SER A 142 18.81 -0.36 43.16
CA SER A 142 20.03 -1.16 43.24
C SER A 142 20.43 -1.72 41.87
N PRO A 143 21.69 -2.18 41.66
CA PRO A 143 22.13 -2.74 40.38
C PRO A 143 21.24 -3.89 39.86
N LEU A 144 20.77 -4.76 40.75
CA LEU A 144 19.87 -5.87 40.40
C LEU A 144 18.48 -5.38 39.98
N GLU A 145 17.98 -4.30 40.58
CA GLU A 145 16.68 -3.71 40.26
C GLU A 145 16.71 -2.98 38.91
N LYS A 146 17.82 -2.30 38.61
CA LYS A 146 18.07 -1.69 37.30
C LYS A 146 18.11 -2.74 36.20
N GLU A 147 18.81 -3.83 36.44
CA GLU A 147 18.91 -4.94 35.49
C GLU A 147 17.57 -5.65 35.29
N ALA A 148 16.81 -5.87 36.36
CA ALA A 148 15.46 -6.42 36.28
C ALA A 148 14.52 -5.52 35.47
N PHE A 149 14.55 -4.20 35.71
CA PHE A 149 13.78 -3.22 34.92
C PHE A 149 14.17 -3.25 33.43
N ARG A 150 15.47 -3.28 33.13
CA ARG A 150 15.99 -3.39 31.76
C ARG A 150 15.54 -4.68 31.07
N LEU A 151 15.51 -5.81 31.78
CA LEU A 151 15.07 -7.10 31.24
C LEU A 151 13.57 -7.12 30.97
N MET A 152 12.76 -6.48 31.82
CA MET A 152 11.31 -6.34 31.61
C MET A 152 10.95 -5.48 30.40
N LEU A 153 11.80 -4.50 30.06
CA LEU A 153 11.61 -3.66 28.86
C LEU A 153 12.07 -4.35 27.56
N LYS A 154 12.95 -5.35 27.63
CA LYS A 154 13.42 -6.06 26.43
C LYS A 154 12.39 -7.07 25.95
N LYS A 155 12.18 -7.15 24.63
CA LYS A 155 11.33 -8.19 24.00
C LYS A 155 11.75 -9.62 24.32
N SER A 156 13.04 -9.87 24.58
CA SER A 156 13.57 -11.18 24.98
C SER A 156 13.26 -11.55 26.43
N GLY A 157 12.80 -10.60 27.25
CA GLY A 157 12.41 -10.80 28.63
C GLY A 157 13.46 -11.48 29.51
N TYR A 158 12.99 -12.22 30.50
CA TYR A 158 13.78 -13.01 31.46
C TYR A 158 13.50 -14.52 31.36
N THR A 159 12.75 -14.96 30.34
CA THR A 159 12.24 -16.34 30.19
C THR A 159 13.32 -17.38 29.86
N HIS A 160 14.50 -16.92 29.43
CA HIS A 160 15.64 -17.77 29.08
C HIS A 160 16.53 -18.11 30.29
N LEU A 161 16.23 -17.56 31.46
CA LEU A 161 16.98 -17.76 32.69
C LEU A 161 16.41 -18.91 33.52
N ASP A 162 17.19 -19.42 34.46
CA ASP A 162 16.76 -20.50 35.34
C ASP A 162 15.61 -20.07 36.28
N PRO A 163 14.70 -20.97 36.70
CA PRO A 163 13.53 -20.61 37.51
C PRO A 163 13.86 -19.85 38.82
N SER A 164 15.01 -20.14 39.43
CA SER A 164 15.49 -19.44 40.62
C SER A 164 15.85 -17.98 40.31
N GLU A 165 16.54 -17.76 39.19
CA GLU A 165 16.97 -16.44 38.73
C GLU A 165 15.78 -15.60 38.26
N GLN A 166 14.82 -16.21 37.57
CA GLN A 166 13.55 -15.57 37.19
C GLN A 166 12.82 -15.01 38.42
N ARG A 167 12.75 -15.80 39.50
CA ARG A 167 12.12 -15.36 40.76
C ARG A 167 12.88 -14.19 41.39
N GLY A 168 14.21 -14.20 41.31
CA GLY A 168 15.06 -13.08 41.72
C GLY A 168 14.76 -11.79 40.96
N ILE A 169 14.62 -11.88 39.63
CA ILE A 169 14.30 -10.75 38.74
C ILE A 169 12.91 -10.18 38.99
N ILE A 170 11.89 -11.04 39.13
CA ILE A 170 10.52 -10.61 39.45
C ILE A 170 10.49 -9.85 40.77
N ASN A 171 11.14 -10.39 41.81
CA ASN A 171 11.21 -9.74 43.12
C ASN A 171 11.96 -8.41 43.06
N ALA A 172 13.04 -8.32 42.27
CA ALA A 172 13.78 -7.09 42.07
C ALA A 172 12.95 -6.04 41.30
N PHE A 173 12.20 -6.46 40.28
CA PHE A 173 11.29 -5.57 39.55
C PHE A 173 10.16 -5.04 40.45
N GLU A 174 9.59 -5.88 41.32
CA GLU A 174 8.58 -5.44 42.29
C GLU A 174 9.13 -4.40 43.29
N ARG A 175 10.38 -4.55 43.74
CA ARG A 175 11.03 -3.53 44.57
C ARG A 175 11.28 -2.23 43.80
N CYS A 176 11.73 -2.31 42.54
CA CYS A 176 11.83 -1.16 41.64
C CYS A 176 10.49 -0.42 41.51
N ARG A 177 9.40 -1.16 41.30
CA ARG A 177 8.04 -0.62 41.21
C ARG A 177 7.57 0.06 42.50
N ARG A 178 7.88 -0.51 43.67
CA ARG A 178 7.57 0.11 44.98
C ARG A 178 8.31 1.43 45.18
N LYS A 179 9.58 1.49 44.77
CA LYS A 179 10.39 2.72 44.83
C LYS A 179 9.83 3.82 43.93
N PHE A 180 9.38 3.47 42.72
CA PHE A 180 8.71 4.42 41.83
C PHE A 180 7.43 5.00 42.44
N ASN A 181 6.62 4.17 43.10
CA ASN A 181 5.36 4.60 43.73
C ASN A 181 5.55 5.35 45.07
N GLY A 182 6.77 5.69 45.46
CA GLY A 182 7.06 6.38 46.73
C GLY A 182 6.85 5.53 47.98
N GLY A 183 6.72 4.21 47.85
CA GLY A 183 6.46 3.29 48.96
C GLY A 183 7.76 2.87 49.67
N ILE A 184 8.31 3.76 50.49
CA ILE A 184 9.19 3.36 51.60
C ILE A 184 8.30 3.21 52.84
N ASN A 185 8.03 1.97 53.23
CA ASN A 185 7.93 1.59 54.64
C ASN A 185 9.08 0.65 54.93
#